data_AF-A0A1A1Z3U3-F1
#
_entry.id   AF-A0A1A1Z3U3-F1
#
_cell.length_a   1.000
_cell.length_b   1.000
_cell.length_c   1.000
_cell.angle_alpha   90.00
_cell.angle_beta   90.00
_cell.angle_gamma   90.00
#
_symmetry.space_group_name_H-M   'P 1'
#
loop_
_entity.id
_entity.type
_entity.pdbx_description
1 polymer ?
#
loop_
_entity_poly.entity_id
_entity_poly.type
_entity_poly.pdbx_seq_one_letter_code
_entity_poly.pdbx_strand_id
1 'polypeptide(L)'
;MPSPSEMPKVKAYKYIAASDEIRETPCTQKEQRDRYNRAVAAVAVRTFHEVFESDREGRIQTVSLTVQTETENPATGLRETYPLVAAAADRDEFSTFDLRNVDPAQTLAHMRSNVSKNAFALKSISTARGVR
;
A
#
# COMPACT_ATOMS: atom_id res chain seq x y z
N MET A 1 2.16 -6.68 3.59
CA MET A 1 3.03 -5.48 3.60
C MET A 1 3.98 -5.58 4.78
N PRO A 2 5.24 -5.12 4.65
CA PRO A 2 6.10 -4.95 5.82
C PRO A 2 5.49 -3.91 6.78
N SER A 3 5.89 -3.96 8.04
CA SER A 3 5.44 -3.00 9.06
C SER A 3 5.88 -1.58 8.68
N PRO A 4 5.09 -0.54 9.00
CA PRO A 4 5.50 0.86 8.78
C PRO A 4 6.87 1.21 9.39
N SER A 5 7.26 0.53 10.47
CA SER A 5 8.54 0.74 11.16
C SER A 5 9.75 0.24 10.37
N GLU A 6 9.55 -0.71 9.44
CA GLU A 6 10.58 -1.29 8.58
C GLU A 6 10.86 -0.44 7.34
N MET A 7 10.04 0.59 7.08
CA MET A 7 10.26 1.48 5.94
C MET A 7 11.53 2.33 6.12
N PRO A 8 12.32 2.55 5.06
CA PRO A 8 13.48 3.42 5.11
C PRO A 8 13.15 4.83 5.59
N LYS A 9 13.84 5.26 6.66
CA LYS A 9 13.65 6.58 7.30
C LYS A 9 14.62 7.64 6.78
N VAL A 10 15.51 7.29 5.86
CA VAL A 10 16.47 8.21 5.23
C VAL A 10 15.97 8.55 3.82
N LYS A 11 15.99 9.83 3.45
CA LYS A 11 15.60 10.28 2.10
C LYS A 11 16.78 10.61 1.19
N ALA A 12 17.94 10.92 1.75
CA ALA A 12 19.11 11.24 0.96
C ALA A 12 20.39 10.95 1.76
N TYR A 13 21.43 10.59 1.03
CA TYR A 13 22.79 10.47 1.52
C TYR A 13 23.64 11.50 0.78
N LYS A 14 24.47 12.25 1.51
CA LYS A 14 25.37 13.25 0.93
C LYS A 14 26.78 13.02 1.45
N TYR A 15 27.72 12.82 0.55
CA TYR A 15 29.14 12.80 0.90
C TYR A 15 29.66 14.23 1.14
N ILE A 16 30.38 14.42 2.24
CA ILE A 16 31.02 15.69 2.62
C ILE A 16 32.53 15.52 2.55
N ALA A 17 33.13 15.95 1.44
CA ALA A 17 34.56 15.76 1.19
C ALA A 17 35.48 16.39 2.25
N ALA A 18 35.09 17.52 2.85
CA ALA A 18 35.90 18.21 3.84
C ALA A 18 36.08 17.42 5.15
N SER A 19 35.11 16.57 5.51
CA SER A 19 35.16 15.72 6.71
C SER A 19 35.23 14.23 6.39
N ASP A 20 35.31 13.86 5.11
CA ASP A 20 35.24 12.49 4.61
C ASP A 20 34.06 11.68 5.18
N GLU A 21 32.89 12.33 5.32
CA GLU A 21 31.70 11.74 5.97
C GLU A 21 30.54 11.52 4.98
N ILE A 22 29.73 10.48 5.23
CA ILE A 22 28.41 10.34 4.59
C ILE A 22 27.36 10.87 5.56
N ARG A 23 26.73 11.98 5.20
CA ARG A 23 25.65 12.59 5.98
C ARG A 23 24.29 12.11 5.50
N GLU A 24 23.51 11.56 6.42
CA GLU A 24 22.12 11.18 6.17
C GLU A 24 21.18 12.38 6.33
N THR A 25 20.15 12.42 5.48
CA THR A 25 19.01 13.32 5.65
C THR A 25 17.77 12.49 5.99
N PRO A 26 17.21 12.61 7.20
CA PRO A 26 16.03 11.85 7.59
C PRO A 26 14.77 12.32 6.86
N CYS A 27 13.83 11.39 6.66
CA CYS A 27 12.47 11.68 6.26
C CYS A 27 11.70 12.30 7.42
N THR A 28 10.96 13.36 7.15
CA THR A 28 9.90 13.84 8.04
C THR A 28 8.83 12.75 8.23
N GLN A 29 8.07 12.80 9.32
CA GLN A 29 6.96 11.84 9.53
C GLN A 29 5.92 11.90 8.41
N LYS A 30 5.66 13.09 7.86
CA LYS A 30 4.77 13.27 6.71
C LYS A 30 5.28 12.49 5.51
N GLU A 31 6.56 12.62 5.16
CA GLU A 31 7.17 11.89 4.04
C GLU A 31 7.11 10.37 4.25
N GLN A 32 7.35 9.87 5.48
CA GLN A 32 7.25 8.44 5.79
C GLN A 32 5.82 7.92 5.63
N ARG A 33 4.85 8.64 6.20
CA ARG A 33 3.42 8.30 6.08
C ARG A 33 2.96 8.29 4.64
N ASP A 34 3.28 9.34 3.89
CA ASP A 34 2.82 9.51 2.51
C ASP A 34 3.45 8.41 1.60
N ARG A 35 4.74 8.06 1.82
CA ARG A 35 5.39 6.92 1.14
C ARG A 35 4.71 5.59 1.46
N TYR A 36 4.47 5.28 2.73
CA TYR A 36 3.87 4.02 3.14
C TYR A 36 2.43 3.87 2.62
N ASN A 37 1.59 4.90 2.80
CA ASN A 37 0.22 4.88 2.30
C ASN A 37 0.18 4.71 0.77
N ARG A 38 1.06 5.40 0.02
CA ARG A 38 1.17 5.24 -1.43
C ARG A 38 1.61 3.83 -1.81
N ALA A 39 2.58 3.26 -1.11
CA ALA A 39 3.06 1.89 -1.36
C ALA A 39 1.94 0.87 -1.13
N VAL A 40 1.18 0.98 -0.03
CA VAL A 40 0.03 0.10 0.25
C VAL A 40 -1.01 0.17 -0.87
N ALA A 41 -1.37 1.38 -1.32
CA ALA A 41 -2.33 1.56 -2.40
C ALA A 41 -1.80 1.00 -3.73
N ALA A 42 -0.54 1.27 -4.07
CA ALA A 42 0.10 0.77 -5.28
C ALA A 42 0.18 -0.76 -5.30
N VAL A 43 0.47 -1.40 -4.17
CA VAL A 43 0.48 -2.86 -4.05
C VAL A 43 -0.90 -3.45 -4.33
N ALA A 44 -1.97 -2.85 -3.81
CA ALA A 44 -3.33 -3.31 -4.09
C ALA A 44 -3.65 -3.26 -5.60
N VAL A 45 -3.42 -2.10 -6.24
CA VAL A 45 -3.68 -1.90 -7.68
C VAL A 45 -2.80 -2.81 -8.54
N ARG A 46 -1.50 -2.91 -8.22
CA ARG A 46 -0.58 -3.78 -8.97
C ARG A 46 -0.97 -5.25 -8.83
N THR A 47 -1.44 -5.70 -7.66
CA THR A 47 -1.88 -7.08 -7.46
C THR A 47 -3.06 -7.44 -8.37
N PHE A 48 -4.07 -6.56 -8.51
CA PHE A 48 -5.14 -6.79 -9.47
C PHE A 48 -4.61 -6.92 -10.89
N HIS A 49 -3.72 -6.01 -11.29
CA HIS A 49 -3.11 -6.05 -12.62
C HIS A 49 -2.35 -7.36 -12.87
N GLU A 50 -1.50 -7.80 -11.93
CA GLU A 50 -0.71 -9.03 -12.06
C GLU A 50 -1.60 -10.27 -12.15
N VAL A 51 -2.67 -10.35 -11.34
CA VAL A 51 -3.61 -11.48 -11.38
C VAL A 51 -4.31 -11.56 -12.74
N PHE A 52 -4.83 -10.43 -13.23
CA PHE A 52 -5.54 -10.41 -14.51
C PHE A 52 -4.61 -10.59 -15.71
N GLU A 53 -3.41 -10.02 -15.68
CA GLU A 53 -2.39 -10.15 -16.73
C GLU A 53 -1.87 -11.59 -16.83
N SER A 54 -1.66 -12.25 -15.69
CA SER A 54 -1.14 -13.62 -15.63
C SER A 54 -2.14 -14.66 -16.14
N ASP A 55 -3.44 -14.42 -15.96
CA ASP A 55 -4.51 -15.27 -16.47
C ASP A 55 -4.85 -14.94 -17.92
N ARG A 56 -4.00 -15.43 -18.83
CA ARG A 56 -4.10 -15.24 -20.29
C ARG A 56 -5.38 -15.81 -20.90
N GLU A 57 -5.95 -16.83 -20.27
CA GLU A 57 -7.17 -17.48 -20.76
C GLU A 57 -8.44 -16.77 -20.25
N GLY A 58 -8.30 -15.73 -19.42
CA GLY A 58 -9.42 -14.92 -18.96
C GLY A 58 -10.42 -15.72 -18.14
N ARG A 59 -9.98 -16.64 -17.27
CA ARG A 59 -10.87 -17.42 -16.39
C ARG A 59 -11.25 -16.66 -15.12
N ILE A 60 -10.36 -15.83 -14.62
CA ILE A 60 -10.55 -15.01 -13.42
C ILE A 60 -11.28 -13.74 -13.83
N GLN A 61 -12.58 -13.68 -13.55
CA GLN A 61 -13.42 -12.53 -13.91
C GLN A 61 -13.48 -11.49 -12.80
N THR A 62 -13.40 -11.91 -11.55
CA THR A 62 -13.44 -11.02 -10.40
C THR A 62 -12.38 -11.40 -9.38
N VAL A 63 -11.87 -10.40 -8.66
CA VAL A 63 -10.91 -10.59 -7.57
C VAL A 63 -11.37 -9.77 -6.38
N SER A 64 -11.38 -10.36 -5.20
CA SER A 64 -11.45 -9.65 -3.93
C SER A 64 -10.10 -9.75 -3.24
N LEU A 65 -9.57 -8.62 -2.78
CA LEU A 65 -8.23 -8.48 -2.24
C LEU A 65 -8.28 -7.76 -0.90
N THR A 66 -7.55 -8.30 0.08
CA THR A 66 -7.21 -7.59 1.32
C THR A 66 -5.70 -7.41 1.41
N VAL A 67 -5.24 -6.16 1.51
CA VAL A 67 -3.84 -5.84 1.82
C VAL A 67 -3.72 -5.55 3.31
N GLN A 68 -2.83 -6.27 3.98
CA GLN A 68 -2.63 -6.16 5.43
C GLN A 68 -1.14 -6.13 5.80
N THR A 69 -0.86 -5.70 7.02
CA THR A 69 0.45 -5.84 7.67
C THR A 69 0.29 -6.60 8.98
N GLU A 70 1.30 -7.37 9.35
CA GLU A 70 1.37 -8.02 10.66
C GLU A 70 2.54 -7.43 11.44
N THR A 71 2.29 -6.98 12.66
CA THR A 71 3.32 -6.37 13.53
C THR A 71 2.86 -6.40 14.97
N GLU A 72 3.76 -6.09 15.90
CA GLU A 72 3.43 -5.93 17.31
C GLU A 72 2.49 -4.73 17.51
N ASN A 73 1.42 -4.94 18.28
CA ASN A 73 0.54 -3.88 18.74
C ASN A 73 1.25 -3.07 19.84
N PRO A 74 1.39 -1.74 19.69
CA PRO A 74 2.12 -0.91 20.66
C PRO A 74 1.45 -0.85 22.05
N ALA A 75 0.16 -1.13 22.16
CA ALA A 75 -0.57 -1.12 23.42
C ALA A 75 -0.48 -2.45 24.18
N THR A 76 -0.34 -3.59 23.49
CA THR A 76 -0.38 -4.94 24.10
C THR A 76 0.94 -5.71 23.97
N GLY A 77 1.81 -5.31 23.05
CA GLY A 77 3.04 -6.03 22.70
C GLY A 77 2.81 -7.33 21.91
N LEU A 78 1.56 -7.67 21.60
CA LEU A 78 1.21 -8.91 20.90
C LEU A 78 1.25 -8.70 19.38
N ARG A 79 1.64 -9.73 18.62
CA ARG A 79 1.51 -9.70 17.16
C ARG A 79 0.05 -9.70 16.76
N GLU A 80 -0.30 -8.73 15.93
CA GLU A 80 -1.65 -8.55 15.40
C GLU A 80 -1.60 -8.28 13.89
N THR A 81 -2.71 -8.59 13.23
CA THR A 81 -2.92 -8.30 11.80
C THR A 81 -3.75 -7.04 11.65
N TYR A 82 -3.26 -6.11 10.84
CA TYR A 82 -3.91 -4.84 10.53
C TYR A 82 -4.33 -4.83 9.05
N PRO A 83 -5.62 -5.08 8.73
CA PRO A 83 -6.12 -4.89 7.36
C PRO A 83 -6.09 -3.41 7.00
N LEU A 84 -5.45 -3.07 5.88
CA LEU A 84 -5.21 -1.69 5.44
C LEU A 84 -6.00 -1.32 4.20
N VAL A 85 -6.23 -2.27 3.30
CA VAL A 85 -7.08 -2.13 2.12
C VAL A 85 -7.94 -3.36 1.98
N ALA A 86 -9.22 -3.18 1.68
CA ALA A 86 -10.07 -4.20 1.10
C ALA A 86 -10.63 -3.61 -0.21
N ALA A 87 -10.54 -4.36 -1.29
CA ALA A 87 -10.94 -3.93 -2.62
C ALA A 87 -11.46 -5.12 -3.42
N ALA A 88 -12.39 -4.85 -4.35
CA ALA A 88 -12.80 -5.81 -5.35
C ALA A 88 -12.61 -5.19 -6.75
N ALA A 89 -12.34 -6.03 -7.73
CA ALA A 89 -12.22 -5.63 -9.12
C ALA A 89 -12.90 -6.65 -10.02
N ASP A 90 -13.65 -6.15 -11.00
CA ASP A 90 -14.04 -6.88 -12.19
C ASP A 90 -12.97 -6.71 -13.27
N ARG A 91 -12.68 -7.79 -14.01
CA ARG A 91 -11.64 -7.81 -15.04
C ARG A 91 -11.94 -6.80 -16.14
N ASP A 92 -13.16 -6.76 -16.66
CA ASP A 92 -13.51 -5.96 -17.83
C ASP A 92 -13.44 -4.47 -17.49
N GLU A 93 -13.94 -4.09 -16.31
CA GLU A 93 -13.82 -2.71 -15.82
C GLU A 93 -12.35 -2.33 -15.56
N PHE A 94 -11.63 -3.11 -14.75
CA PHE A 94 -10.27 -2.76 -14.34
C PHE A 94 -9.28 -2.70 -15.50
N SER A 95 -9.44 -3.58 -16.51
CA SER A 95 -8.58 -3.63 -17.69
C SER A 95 -8.72 -2.40 -18.60
N THR A 96 -9.75 -1.56 -18.39
CA THR A 96 -9.92 -0.30 -19.13
C THR A 96 -9.03 0.82 -18.59
N PHE A 97 -8.46 0.68 -17.38
CA PHE A 97 -7.66 1.73 -16.77
C PHE A 97 -6.26 1.81 -17.38
N ASP A 98 -5.81 3.03 -17.74
CA ASP A 98 -4.41 3.27 -18.12
C ASP A 98 -3.54 3.45 -16.86
N LEU A 99 -3.07 2.34 -16.29
CA LEU A 99 -2.32 2.33 -15.03
C LEU A 99 -1.00 3.12 -15.04
N ARG A 100 -0.50 3.53 -16.22
CA ARG A 100 0.69 4.40 -16.32
C ARG A 100 0.40 5.83 -15.87
N ASN A 101 -0.87 6.23 -15.89
CA ASN A 101 -1.32 7.61 -15.70
C ASN A 101 -2.22 7.79 -14.47
N VAL A 102 -2.29 6.80 -13.56
CA VAL A 102 -3.15 6.86 -12.37
C VAL A 102 -2.38 7.16 -11.09
N ASP A 103 -3.07 7.79 -10.14
CA ASP A 103 -2.69 7.74 -8.73
C ASP A 103 -3.39 6.53 -8.07
N PRO A 104 -2.64 5.58 -7.48
CA PRO A 104 -3.25 4.36 -6.93
C PRO A 104 -4.27 4.60 -5.82
N ALA A 105 -4.12 5.65 -5.01
CA ALA A 105 -5.09 5.94 -3.95
C ALA A 105 -6.40 6.48 -4.55
N GLN A 106 -6.32 7.32 -5.58
CA GLN A 106 -7.50 7.76 -6.34
C GLN A 106 -8.16 6.60 -7.11
N THR A 107 -7.37 5.67 -7.67
CA THR A 107 -7.91 4.46 -8.31
C THR A 107 -8.74 3.63 -7.33
N LEU A 108 -8.20 3.34 -6.14
CA LEU A 108 -8.93 2.59 -5.12
C LEU A 108 -10.20 3.33 -4.64
N ALA A 109 -10.15 4.66 -4.53
CA ALA A 109 -11.32 5.47 -4.22
C ALA A 109 -12.38 5.40 -5.32
N HIS A 110 -11.96 5.44 -6.60
CA HIS A 110 -12.84 5.28 -7.76
C HIS A 110 -13.51 3.91 -7.77
N MET A 111 -12.74 2.85 -7.46
CA MET A 111 -13.23 1.47 -7.28
C MET A 111 -14.02 1.26 -5.97
N ARG A 112 -14.37 2.33 -5.23
CA ARG A 112 -15.14 2.27 -3.97
C ARG A 112 -14.55 1.33 -2.92
N SER A 113 -13.24 1.15 -2.94
CA SER A 113 -12.51 0.29 -2.01
C SER A 113 -12.52 0.87 -0.59
N ASN A 114 -12.42 0.00 0.41
CA ASN A 114 -12.22 0.41 1.79
C ASN A 114 -10.72 0.55 2.08
N VAL A 115 -10.26 1.78 2.29
CA VAL A 115 -8.84 2.09 2.47
C VAL A 115 -8.63 2.74 3.83
N SER A 116 -7.58 2.31 4.54
CA SER A 116 -7.20 2.90 5.82
C SER A 116 -6.93 4.40 5.66
N LYS A 117 -7.55 5.19 6.54
CA LYS A 117 -7.30 6.64 6.61
C LYS A 117 -5.88 6.97 7.08
N ASN A 118 -5.17 6.02 7.70
CA ASN A 118 -3.79 6.17 8.11
C ASN A 118 -3.13 4.80 8.33
N ALA A 119 -2.70 4.17 7.23
CA ALA A 119 -2.07 2.85 7.28
C ALA A 119 -0.73 2.89 8.05
N PHE A 120 0.01 3.99 7.95
CA PHE A 120 1.27 4.19 8.69
C PHE A 120 1.09 4.13 10.21
N ALA A 121 -0.06 4.56 10.72
CA ALA A 121 -0.40 4.49 12.15
C ALA A 121 -1.20 3.22 12.50
N LEU A 122 -1.16 2.18 11.66
CA LEU A 122 -1.83 0.89 11.88
C LEU A 122 -3.34 1.02 12.12
N LYS A 123 -3.99 2.02 11.52
CA LYS A 123 -5.46 2.14 11.62
C LYS A 123 -6.12 1.10 10.72
N SER A 124 -6.60 0.01 11.30
CA SER A 124 -7.31 -1.03 10.56
C SER A 124 -8.59 -0.50 9.91
N ILE A 125 -8.90 -1.01 8.72
CA ILE A 125 -10.25 -0.89 8.16
C ILE A 125 -11.18 -1.92 8.78
N SER A 126 -12.49 -1.67 8.70
CA SER A 126 -13.47 -2.72 8.96
C SER A 126 -13.59 -3.63 7.73
N THR A 127 -13.47 -4.94 7.94
CA THR A 127 -13.70 -5.97 6.92
C THR A 127 -15.08 -6.62 7.03
N ALA A 128 -15.93 -6.14 7.96
CA ALA A 128 -17.25 -6.72 8.22
C ALA A 128 -18.26 -6.46 7.08
N ARG A 129 -18.07 -5.39 6.31
CA ARG A 129 -18.80 -5.12 5.07
C ARG A 129 -17.96 -5.58 3.89
N GLY A 130 -18.53 -6.40 3.01
CA GLY A 130 -17.89 -6.84 1.79
C GLY A 130 -17.55 -5.66 0.87
N VAL A 131 -16.52 -5.85 0.05
CA VAL A 131 -16.15 -4.95 -1.04
C VAL A 131 -16.80 -5.41 -2.35
N ARG A 132 -17.23 -4.45 -3.16
CA ARG A 132 -17.92 -4.69 -4.42
C ARG A 132 -17.50 -3.63 -5.44
#